data_AF-A0A2J6H1T5-F1
#
_entry.id   AF-A0A2J6H1T5-F1
#
_cell.length_a   1.000
_cell.length_b   1.000
_cell.length_c   1.000
_cell.angle_alpha   90.00
_cell.angle_beta   90.00
_cell.angle_gamma   90.00
#
_symmetry.space_group_name_H-M   'P 1'
#
loop_
_entity.id
_entity.type
_entity.pdbx_description
1 polymer ?
#
loop_
_entity_poly.entity_id
_entity_poly.type
_entity_poly.pdbx_seq_one_letter_code
_entity_poly.pdbx_strand_id
1 'polypeptide(L)'
;MEESLRGNKRGSISDVAFWIIMIIAFSVLVLIMSYAFTQVNDQLKTSPIGANNESAAALDYETSVIGYFDGLFLAVFIALSLAVLITAYFIYSNPIFVPVYIIALGFLVLISTVGQYIYNSLINNPDLASTGTSNPMMTLIMSHLIISSIVIGVLSMILIFSKKSGESVGGSF
;
A
#
# COMPACT_ATOMS: atom_id res chain seq x y z
N MET A 1 28.02 -17.54 -26.88
CA MET A 1 27.93 -16.16 -26.32
C MET A 1 26.60 -16.03 -25.57
N GLU A 2 26.41 -16.79 -24.49
CA GLU A 2 25.19 -16.74 -23.65
C GLU A 2 25.51 -16.36 -22.18
N GLU A 3 26.72 -15.89 -21.90
CA GLU A 3 27.09 -15.29 -20.62
C GLU A 3 27.01 -13.77 -20.72
N SER A 4 25.86 -13.16 -20.38
CA SER A 4 25.86 -11.75 -19.92
C SER A 4 24.50 -11.26 -19.38
N LEU A 5 23.43 -12.06 -19.37
CA LEU A 5 22.15 -11.62 -18.81
C LEU A 5 21.97 -11.97 -17.32
N ARG A 6 23.07 -12.07 -16.56
CA ARG A 6 23.03 -12.01 -15.09
C ARG A 6 22.95 -10.55 -14.62
N GLY A 7 21.94 -9.85 -15.13
CA GLY A 7 21.66 -8.46 -14.84
C GLY A 7 21.27 -8.27 -13.37
N ASN A 8 22.22 -7.71 -12.60
CA ASN A 8 22.00 -6.66 -11.61
C ASN A 8 20.66 -6.75 -10.85
N LYS A 9 20.57 -7.65 -9.86
CA LYS A 9 19.42 -7.75 -8.95
C LYS A 9 19.35 -6.51 -8.04
N ARG A 10 18.90 -5.38 -8.60
CA ARG A 10 18.52 -4.14 -7.88
C ARG A 10 17.08 -4.17 -7.36
N GLY A 11 16.39 -5.32 -7.51
CA GLY A 11 14.94 -5.46 -7.33
C GLY A 11 14.39 -5.06 -5.96
N SER A 12 15.15 -5.18 -4.88
CA SER A 12 14.57 -5.00 -3.54
C SER A 12 14.10 -3.57 -3.25
N ILE A 13 14.86 -2.54 -3.65
CA ILE A 13 14.48 -1.15 -3.34
C ILE A 13 13.32 -0.72 -4.24
N SER A 14 13.34 -1.15 -5.51
CA SER A 14 12.23 -0.88 -6.43
C SER A 14 10.93 -1.52 -5.96
N ASP A 15 10.97 -2.68 -5.31
CA ASP A 15 9.78 -3.36 -4.79
C ASP A 15 9.14 -2.56 -3.64
N VAL A 16 9.95 -2.03 -2.71
CA VAL A 16 9.46 -1.16 -1.64
C VAL A 16 8.92 0.16 -2.22
N ALA A 17 9.59 0.74 -3.22
CA ALA A 17 9.13 1.94 -3.90
C ALA A 17 7.77 1.73 -4.58
N PHE A 18 7.65 0.62 -5.32
CA PHE A 18 6.41 0.22 -5.98
C PHE A 18 5.29 0.01 -4.96
N TRP A 19 5.58 -0.65 -3.84
CA TRP A 19 4.64 -0.83 -2.74
C TRP A 19 4.12 0.50 -2.19
N ILE A 20 4.98 1.49 -1.93
CA ILE A 20 4.56 2.83 -1.45
C ILE A 20 3.64 3.49 -2.48
N ILE A 21 4.06 3.56 -3.74
CA ILE A 21 3.32 4.22 -4.81
C ILE A 21 1.96 3.55 -5.02
N MET A 22 1.93 2.22 -5.00
CA MET A 22 0.70 1.45 -5.19
C MET A 22 -0.28 1.65 -4.03
N ILE A 23 0.20 1.68 -2.78
CA ILE A 23 -0.67 1.96 -1.63
C ILE A 23 -1.25 3.37 -1.70
N ILE A 24 -0.45 4.37 -2.07
CA ILE A 24 -0.96 5.74 -2.25
C ILE A 24 -2.01 5.78 -3.35
N ALA A 25 -1.71 5.26 -4.54
CA ALA A 25 -2.65 5.28 -5.66
C ALA A 25 -3.94 4.51 -5.35
N PHE A 26 -3.83 3.36 -4.69
CA PHE A 26 -4.98 2.56 -4.29
C PHE A 26 -5.83 3.25 -3.22
N SER A 27 -5.20 3.91 -2.23
CA SER A 27 -5.94 4.66 -1.19
C SER A 27 -6.76 5.80 -1.80
N VAL A 28 -6.19 6.55 -2.74
CA VAL A 28 -6.87 7.64 -3.44
C VAL A 28 -8.03 7.09 -4.28
N LEU A 29 -7.81 5.97 -5.00
CA LEU A 29 -8.87 5.32 -5.77
C LEU A 29 -10.02 4.89 -4.88
N VAL A 30 -9.74 4.21 -3.76
CA VAL A 30 -10.77 3.76 -2.81
C VAL A 30 -11.53 4.97 -2.24
N LEU A 31 -10.82 6.02 -1.84
CA LEU A 31 -11.45 7.22 -1.29
C LEU A 31 -12.39 7.91 -2.29
N ILE A 32 -11.97 8.05 -3.55
CA ILE A 32 -12.80 8.63 -4.62
C ILE A 32 -14.01 7.74 -4.90
N MET A 33 -13.82 6.42 -4.97
CA MET A 33 -14.91 5.47 -5.21
C MET A 33 -15.93 5.49 -4.08
N SER A 34 -15.48 5.50 -2.81
CA SER A 34 -16.37 5.61 -1.66
C SER A 34 -17.18 6.91 -1.69
N TYR A 35 -16.55 8.05 -2.00
CA TYR A 35 -17.26 9.32 -2.13
C TYR A 35 -18.29 9.30 -3.26
N ALA A 36 -17.90 8.84 -4.45
CA ALA A 36 -18.80 8.76 -5.60
C ALA A 36 -20.00 7.84 -5.33
N PHE A 37 -19.77 6.72 -4.63
CA PHE A 37 -20.83 5.78 -4.25
C PHE A 37 -21.84 6.45 -3.31
N THR A 38 -21.37 7.14 -2.26
CA THR A 38 -22.25 7.86 -1.33
C THR A 38 -23.07 8.94 -2.05
N GLN A 39 -22.46 9.72 -2.95
CA GLN A 39 -23.18 10.76 -3.72
C GLN A 39 -24.27 10.17 -4.62
N VAL A 40 -23.99 9.06 -5.29
CA VAL A 40 -24.98 8.36 -6.12
C VAL A 40 -26.13 7.83 -5.26
N ASN A 41 -25.82 7.25 -4.10
CA ASN A 41 -26.83 6.71 -3.20
C ASN A 41 -27.74 7.80 -2.62
N ASP A 42 -27.17 8.93 -2.18
CA ASP A 42 -27.95 10.03 -1.64
C ASP A 42 -28.94 10.59 -2.68
N GLN A 43 -28.53 10.64 -3.95
CA GLN A 43 -29.43 11.01 -5.05
C GLN A 43 -30.50 9.94 -5.32
N LEU A 44 -30.19 8.65 -5.18
CA LEU A 44 -31.16 7.57 -5.35
C LEU A 44 -32.19 7.55 -4.20
N LYS A 45 -31.76 7.78 -2.96
CA LYS A 45 -32.63 7.86 -1.78
C LYS A 45 -33.62 9.01 -1.86
N THR A 46 -33.23 10.13 -2.46
CA THR A 46 -34.10 11.30 -2.65
C THR A 46 -34.99 11.20 -3.90
N SER A 47 -34.76 10.21 -4.77
CA SER A 47 -35.56 9.98 -5.96
C SER A 47 -36.86 9.21 -5.66
N PRO A 48 -37.86 9.21 -6.57
CA PRO A 48 -39.08 8.41 -6.43
C PRO A 48 -38.83 6.90 -6.28
N ILE A 49 -37.66 6.40 -6.70
CA ILE A 49 -37.26 5.00 -6.55
C ILE A 49 -37.03 4.67 -5.06
N GLY A 50 -36.48 5.61 -4.29
CA GLY A 50 -36.23 5.45 -2.85
C GLY A 50 -37.50 5.45 -1.99
N ALA A 51 -38.66 5.82 -2.56
CA ALA A 51 -39.93 5.86 -1.83
C ALA A 51 -40.52 4.46 -1.55
N ASN A 52 -40.05 3.42 -2.24
CA ASN A 52 -40.46 2.04 -2.00
C ASN A 52 -39.62 1.43 -0.86
N ASN A 53 -40.29 0.82 0.13
CA ASN A 53 -39.64 0.19 1.29
C ASN A 53 -38.59 -0.87 0.91
N GLU A 54 -38.81 -1.62 -0.17
CA GLU A 54 -37.87 -2.63 -0.66
C GLU A 54 -36.59 -1.99 -1.24
N SER A 55 -36.73 -0.85 -1.94
CA SER A 55 -35.61 -0.10 -2.48
C SER A 55 -34.84 0.61 -1.37
N ALA A 56 -35.52 1.17 -0.37
CA ALA A 56 -34.88 1.76 0.81
C ALA A 56 -34.02 0.72 1.57
N ALA A 57 -34.54 -0.50 1.77
CA ALA A 57 -33.80 -1.59 2.41
C ALA A 57 -32.54 -2.00 1.63
N ALA A 58 -32.60 -2.00 0.29
CA ALA A 58 -31.43 -2.26 -0.55
C ALA A 58 -30.37 -1.14 -0.45
N LEU A 59 -30.81 0.12 -0.37
CA LEU A 59 -29.93 1.29 -0.25
C LEU A 59 -29.33 1.45 1.17
N ASP A 60 -29.87 0.77 2.18
CA ASP A 60 -29.29 0.73 3.53
C ASP A 60 -28.19 -0.35 3.66
N TYR A 61 -28.25 -1.41 2.85
CA TYR A 61 -27.20 -2.44 2.76
C TYR A 61 -25.85 -1.85 2.29
N GLU A 62 -25.87 -0.69 1.65
CA GLU A 62 -24.68 0.03 1.20
C GLU A 62 -23.72 0.42 2.32
N THR A 63 -24.22 0.74 3.52
CA THR A 63 -23.34 1.10 4.64
C THR A 63 -22.34 -0.02 4.95
N SER A 64 -22.72 -1.27 4.66
CA SER A 64 -21.84 -2.44 4.76
C SER A 64 -20.83 -2.51 3.61
N VAL A 65 -21.18 -2.02 2.41
CA VAL A 65 -20.30 -1.97 1.23
C VAL A 65 -19.11 -1.04 1.44
N ILE A 66 -19.33 0.11 2.07
CA ILE A 66 -18.23 1.02 2.42
C ILE A 66 -17.25 0.34 3.39
N GLY A 67 -17.77 -0.40 4.38
CA GLY A 67 -16.94 -1.21 5.27
C GLY A 67 -16.12 -2.29 4.53
N TYR A 68 -16.64 -2.86 3.45
CA TYR A 68 -15.87 -3.80 2.62
C TYR A 68 -14.71 -3.12 1.88
N PHE A 69 -14.84 -1.84 1.49
CA PHE A 69 -13.71 -1.13 0.88
C PHE A 69 -12.57 -0.90 1.86
N ASP A 70 -12.85 -0.58 3.12
CA ASP A 70 -11.83 -0.45 4.17
C ASP A 70 -11.14 -1.81 4.44
N GLY A 71 -11.93 -2.88 4.54
CA GLY A 71 -11.41 -4.24 4.68
C GLY A 71 -10.59 -4.71 3.48
N LEU A 72 -11.01 -4.38 2.26
CA LEU A 72 -10.28 -4.67 1.03
C LEU A 72 -8.96 -3.91 0.98
N PHE A 73 -8.95 -2.63 1.39
CA PHE A 73 -7.73 -1.84 1.50
C PHE A 73 -6.73 -2.50 2.46
N LEU A 74 -7.19 -2.89 3.65
CA LEU A 74 -6.35 -3.58 4.62
C LEU A 74 -5.80 -4.90 4.07
N ALA A 75 -6.64 -5.69 3.40
CA ALA A 75 -6.23 -6.96 2.79
C ALA A 75 -5.15 -6.74 1.71
N VAL A 76 -5.32 -5.75 0.83
CA VAL A 76 -4.34 -5.39 -0.19
C VAL A 76 -3.04 -4.88 0.44
N PHE A 77 -3.13 -4.06 1.49
CA PHE A 77 -1.97 -3.59 2.24
C PHE A 77 -1.15 -4.74 2.82
N ILE A 78 -1.79 -5.69 3.49
CA ILE A 78 -1.12 -6.85 4.08
C ILE A 78 -0.53 -7.73 2.97
N ALA A 79 -1.30 -8.03 1.92
CA ALA A 79 -0.86 -8.87 0.81
C ALA A 79 0.37 -8.27 0.10
N LEU A 80 0.36 -6.97 -0.21
CA LEU A 80 1.49 -6.30 -0.84
C LEU A 80 2.70 -6.22 0.10
N SER A 81 2.48 -5.99 1.41
CA SER A 81 3.56 -5.99 2.40
C SER A 81 4.25 -7.36 2.48
N LEU A 82 3.46 -8.44 2.53
CA LEU A 82 3.99 -9.80 2.51
C LEU A 82 4.70 -10.11 1.19
N ALA A 83 4.18 -9.67 0.05
CA ALA A 83 4.82 -9.85 -1.24
C ALA A 83 6.23 -9.22 -1.28
N VAL A 84 6.38 -8.00 -0.75
CA VAL A 84 7.69 -7.33 -0.63
C VAL A 84 8.63 -8.12 0.28
N LEU A 85 8.17 -8.59 1.44
CA LEU A 85 8.99 -9.36 2.38
C LEU A 85 9.43 -10.72 1.80
N ILE A 86 8.53 -11.42 1.11
CA ILE A 86 8.84 -12.68 0.44
C ILE A 86 9.88 -12.44 -0.66
N THR A 87 9.68 -11.39 -1.47
CA THR A 87 10.62 -11.06 -2.56
C THR A 87 11.99 -10.66 -2.02
N ALA A 88 12.03 -9.91 -0.92
CA ALA A 88 13.26 -9.55 -0.21
C ALA A 88 14.04 -10.79 0.25
N TYR A 89 13.36 -11.84 0.73
CA TYR A 89 14.01 -13.09 1.14
C TYR A 89 14.70 -13.86 -0.02
N PHE A 90 14.18 -13.73 -1.25
CA PHE A 90 14.76 -14.39 -2.43
C PHE A 90 15.94 -13.63 -3.06
N ILE A 91 16.21 -12.40 -2.62
CA ILE A 91 17.29 -11.57 -3.15
C ILE A 91 18.55 -11.80 -2.31
N TYR A 92 19.60 -12.30 -2.96
CA TYR A 92 20.93 -12.37 -2.38
C TYR A 92 21.64 -11.02 -2.59
N SER A 93 22.07 -10.39 -1.51
CA SER A 93 22.82 -9.13 -1.55
C SER A 93 24.07 -9.21 -0.69
N ASN A 94 25.12 -8.49 -1.10
CA ASN A 94 26.35 -8.38 -0.32
C ASN A 94 26.16 -7.34 0.82
N PRO A 95 26.62 -7.61 2.06
CA PRO A 95 26.50 -6.68 3.19
C PRO A 95 27.06 -5.28 2.93
N ILE A 96 28.01 -5.15 2.00
CA ILE A 96 28.57 -3.86 1.58
C ILE A 96 27.53 -2.88 1.00
N PHE A 97 26.38 -3.38 0.54
CA PHE A 97 25.28 -2.55 0.01
C PHE A 97 24.33 -2.00 1.08
N VAL A 98 24.51 -2.36 2.36
CA VAL A 98 23.68 -1.84 3.47
C VAL A 98 23.61 -0.31 3.49
N PRO A 99 24.71 0.46 3.42
CA PRO A 99 24.63 1.92 3.47
C PRO A 99 23.87 2.52 2.29
N VAL A 100 24.03 1.93 1.10
CA VAL A 100 23.30 2.36 -0.11
C VAL A 100 21.79 2.13 0.06
N TYR A 101 21.40 1.01 0.66
CA TYR A 101 20.01 0.71 0.96
C TYR A 101 19.41 1.71 1.95
N ILE A 102 20.13 2.08 3.01
CA ILE A 102 19.67 3.06 4.00
C ILE A 102 19.44 4.43 3.34
N ILE A 103 20.36 4.88 2.47
CA ILE A 103 20.19 6.13 1.72
C ILE A 103 18.96 6.07 0.82
N ALA A 104 18.78 4.97 0.09
CA ALA A 104 17.61 4.78 -0.76
C ALA A 104 16.29 4.73 0.03
N LEU A 105 16.29 4.07 1.18
CA LEU A 105 15.16 4.06 2.11
C LEU A 105 14.82 5.48 2.58
N GLY A 106 15.83 6.32 2.85
CA GLY A 106 15.63 7.73 3.16
C GLY A 106 14.88 8.49 2.07
N PHE A 107 15.22 8.26 0.80
CA PHE A 107 14.46 8.84 -0.33
C PHE A 107 13.03 8.30 -0.41
N LEU A 108 12.81 7.01 -0.15
CA LEU A 108 11.47 6.43 -0.12
C LEU A 108 10.60 7.01 0.99
N VAL A 109 11.18 7.29 2.16
CA VAL A 109 10.48 7.98 3.26
C VAL A 109 10.02 9.38 2.84
N LEU A 110 10.81 10.12 2.06
CA LEU A 110 10.38 11.42 1.52
C LEU A 110 9.14 11.28 0.61
N ILE A 111 9.09 10.23 -0.22
CA ILE A 111 7.93 9.94 -1.07
C ILE A 111 6.71 9.59 -0.20
N SER A 112 6.88 8.78 0.84
CA SER A 112 5.81 8.48 1.81
C SER A 112 5.27 9.75 2.48
N THR A 113 6.12 10.71 2.82
CA THR A 113 5.70 12.01 3.38
C THR A 113 4.80 12.78 2.41
N VAL A 114 5.15 12.82 1.13
CA VAL A 114 4.32 13.46 0.10
C VAL A 114 2.98 12.73 -0.04
N GLY A 115 2.99 11.40 -0.06
CA GLY A 115 1.77 10.58 -0.11
C GLY A 115 0.85 10.81 1.09
N GLN A 116 1.41 10.83 2.29
CA GLN A 116 0.70 11.13 3.52
C GLN A 116 0.09 12.54 3.50
N TYR A 117 0.85 13.53 3.01
CA TYR A 117 0.34 14.91 2.86
C TYR A 117 -0.83 14.98 1.87
N ILE A 118 -0.72 14.34 0.71
CA ILE A 118 -1.79 14.30 -0.29
C ILE A 118 -3.05 13.68 0.31
N TYR A 119 -2.93 12.52 0.96
CA TYR A 119 -4.07 11.86 1.59
C TYR A 119 -4.71 12.74 2.68
N ASN A 120 -3.89 13.33 3.55
CA ASN A 120 -4.37 14.24 4.59
C ASN A 120 -5.08 15.47 4.01
N SER A 121 -4.58 16.01 2.91
CA SER A 121 -5.24 17.12 2.22
C SER A 121 -6.60 16.72 1.64
N LEU A 122 -6.77 15.48 1.20
CA LEU A 122 -8.04 14.97 0.68
C LEU A 122 -9.07 14.78 1.81
N ILE A 123 -8.71 14.11 2.91
CA ILE A 123 -9.64 13.87 4.02
C ILE A 123 -10.01 15.14 4.79
N ASN A 124 -9.18 16.18 4.73
CA ASN A 124 -9.48 17.48 5.34
C ASN A 124 -10.37 18.36 4.44
N ASN A 125 -10.65 17.94 3.20
CA ASN A 125 -11.62 18.63 2.36
C ASN A 125 -13.03 18.36 2.91
N PRO A 126 -13.87 19.39 3.15
CA PRO A 126 -15.23 19.23 3.66
C PRO A 126 -16.07 18.21 2.90
N ASP A 127 -15.89 18.11 1.58
CA ASP A 127 -16.67 17.19 0.74
C ASP A 127 -16.31 15.72 0.96
N LEU A 128 -15.06 15.45 1.35
CA LEU A 128 -14.49 14.10 1.52
C LEU A 128 -14.29 13.70 2.99
N ALA A 129 -14.48 14.64 3.91
CA ALA A 129 -14.24 14.43 5.34
C ALA A 129 -15.11 13.30 5.92
N SER A 130 -16.38 13.22 5.50
CA SER A 130 -17.28 12.14 5.90
C SER A 130 -16.78 10.78 5.43
N THR A 131 -16.30 10.68 4.19
CA THR A 131 -15.73 9.44 3.62
C THR A 131 -14.47 8.98 4.36
N GLY A 132 -13.64 9.91 4.83
CA GLY A 132 -12.47 9.59 5.65
C GLY A 132 -12.84 8.93 6.99
N THR A 133 -13.92 9.39 7.62
CA THR A 133 -14.40 8.80 8.89
C THR A 133 -15.02 7.42 8.72
N SER A 134 -15.59 7.12 7.55
CA SER A 134 -16.17 5.81 7.24
C SER A 134 -15.13 4.72 6.99
N ASN A 135 -13.87 5.09 6.73
CA ASN A 135 -12.78 4.16 6.43
C ASN A 135 -11.63 4.32 7.45
N PRO A 136 -11.82 3.88 8.71
CA PRO A 136 -10.87 4.11 9.79
C PRO A 136 -9.54 3.38 9.59
N MET A 137 -9.52 2.16 9.02
CA MET A 137 -8.28 1.40 8.86
C MET A 137 -7.40 2.01 7.78
N MET A 138 -7.98 2.39 6.65
CA MET A 138 -7.30 3.13 5.58
C MET A 138 -6.72 4.44 6.11
N THR A 139 -7.52 5.21 6.86
CA THR A 139 -7.06 6.47 7.45
C THR A 139 -5.92 6.27 8.45
N LEU A 140 -5.98 5.21 9.26
CA LEU A 140 -4.90 4.87 10.20
C LEU A 140 -3.59 4.57 9.48
N ILE A 141 -3.63 3.72 8.45
CA ILE A 141 -2.45 3.33 7.67
C ILE A 141 -1.88 4.54 6.91
N MET A 142 -2.72 5.30 6.22
CA MET A 142 -2.27 6.44 5.41
C MET A 142 -1.75 7.59 6.26
N SER A 143 -2.34 7.83 7.44
CA SER A 143 -1.84 8.83 8.40
C SER A 143 -0.51 8.42 9.04
N HIS A 144 -0.16 7.13 9.01
CA HIS A 144 1.10 6.60 9.52
C HIS A 144 1.96 5.98 8.41
N LEU A 145 1.76 6.38 7.15
CA LEU A 145 2.42 5.79 5.99
C LEU A 145 3.94 5.86 6.11
N ILE A 146 4.47 6.95 6.67
CA ILE A 146 5.90 7.11 6.96
C ILE A 146 6.39 5.97 7.86
N ILE A 147 5.72 5.75 9.00
CA ILE A 147 6.11 4.71 9.97
C ILE A 147 5.99 3.32 9.33
N SER A 148 4.88 3.04 8.65
CA SER A 148 4.68 1.76 7.95
C SER A 148 5.77 1.49 6.91
N SER A 149 6.16 2.51 6.14
CA SER A 149 7.22 2.40 5.13
C SER A 149 8.60 2.14 5.74
N ILE A 150 8.91 2.77 6.88
CA ILE A 150 10.14 2.50 7.63
C ILE A 150 10.14 1.06 8.15
N VAL A 151 9.04 0.61 8.76
CA VAL A 151 8.93 -0.75 9.31
C VAL A 151 9.13 -1.79 8.21
N ILE A 152 8.42 -1.68 7.09
CA ILE A 152 8.53 -2.65 5.99
C ILE A 152 9.89 -2.55 5.30
N GLY A 153 10.43 -1.35 5.14
CA GLY A 153 11.75 -1.11 4.57
C GLY A 153 12.89 -1.68 5.42
N VAL A 154 12.80 -1.57 6.75
CA VAL A 154 13.77 -2.15 7.68
C VAL A 154 13.61 -3.67 7.78
N LEU A 155 12.38 -4.19 7.81
CA LEU A 155 12.15 -5.64 7.81
C LEU A 155 12.68 -6.30 6.54
N SER A 156 12.40 -5.72 5.36
CA SER A 156 12.96 -6.19 4.09
C SER A 156 14.48 -6.13 4.09
N MET A 157 15.09 -5.06 4.62
CA MET A 157 16.54 -4.97 4.81
C MET A 157 17.08 -6.13 5.66
N ILE A 158 16.50 -6.38 6.83
CA ILE A 158 16.91 -7.47 7.73
C ILE A 158 16.82 -8.81 6.99
N LEU A 159 15.73 -9.08 6.26
CA LEU A 159 15.55 -10.33 5.52
C LEU A 159 16.64 -10.54 4.47
N ILE A 160 16.97 -9.51 3.69
CA ILE A 160 17.99 -9.58 2.64
C ILE A 160 19.37 -9.89 3.22
N PHE A 161 19.74 -9.29 4.35
CA PHE A 161 21.05 -9.46 4.95
C PHE A 161 21.13 -10.58 5.98
N SER A 162 19.99 -11.16 6.39
CA SER A 162 19.95 -12.30 7.32
C SER A 162 20.53 -13.58 6.71
N LYS A 163 20.50 -13.70 5.38
CA LYS A 163 20.99 -14.87 4.68
C LYS A 163 22.52 -14.83 4.67
N LYS A 164 23.13 -15.67 5.51
CA LYS A 164 24.59 -15.87 5.48
C LYS A 164 24.99 -16.23 4.05
N SER A 165 25.90 -15.44 3.48
CA SER A 165 26.63 -15.77 2.25
C SER A 165 27.53 -16.98 2.53
N GLY A 166 26.92 -18.15 2.71
CA GLY A 166 27.60 -19.39 3.05
C GLY A 166 28.13 -20.05 1.79
N GLU A 167 29.47 -20.05 1.69
CA GLU A 167 30.30 -20.89 0.84
C GLU A 167 29.95 -20.91 -0.64
N SER A 168 30.78 -20.20 -1.42
CA SER A 168 31.23 -20.72 -2.71
C SER A 168 31.62 -22.18 -2.49
N VAL A 169 30.72 -23.10 -2.83
CA VAL A 169 31.04 -24.52 -2.98
C VAL A 169 32.17 -24.57 -3.99
N GLY A 170 33.39 -24.66 -3.47
CA GLY A 170 34.59 -24.83 -4.24
C GLY A 170 34.44 -26.12 -5.02
N GLY A 171 34.04 -25.98 -6.28
CA GLY A 171 34.28 -27.00 -7.29
C GLY A 171 35.78 -26.99 -7.61
N SER A 172 36.57 -27.61 -6.74
CA SER A 172 37.85 -28.18 -7.16
C SER A 172 37.53 -29.50 -7.86
N PHE A 173 37.42 -29.45 -9.18
CA PHE A 173 37.67 -30.57 -10.06
C PHE A 173 38.76 -30.17 -11.05
#